data_AF-A0A7W4EV94-F1
#
_entry.id   AF-A0A7W4EV94-F1
#
_cell.length_a   1.000
_cell.length_b   1.000
_cell.length_c   1.000
_cell.angle_alpha   90.00
_cell.angle_beta   90.00
_cell.angle_gamma   90.00
#
_symmetry.space_group_name_H-M   'P 1'
#
loop_
_entity.id
_entity.type
_entity.pdbx_description
1 polymer ?
#
loop_
_entity_poly.entity_id
_entity_poly.type
_entity_poly.pdbx_seq_one_letter_code
_entity_poly.pdbx_strand_id
1 'polypeptide(L)'
;MEEIDLCWHIRRLGGQVWVEPQSVVYHIGGGTLPTASPRKLYLNFRNSLWMLHANLPARSRWIRLIFRMLLDGAAALVYLLSGRRALFMAVLRAHVDFWKAFKNFNNDGNSRLAPLAPRLIVFRYVILRQKTFSRIPRF
;
A
#
# COMPACT_ATOMS: atom_id res chain seq x y z
N MET A 1 1.62 -2.83 -6.33
CA MET A 1 0.79 -1.76 -5.72
C MET A 1 -0.36 -1.39 -6.61
N GLU A 2 -0.12 -1.26 -7.91
CA GLU A 2 -1.15 -1.06 -8.93
C GLU A 2 -2.18 -2.20 -8.95
N GLU A 3 -1.75 -3.43 -8.68
CA GLU A 3 -2.66 -4.59 -8.58
C GLU A 3 -3.64 -4.43 -7.41
N ILE A 4 -3.19 -3.85 -6.30
CA ILE A 4 -4.04 -3.60 -5.12
C ILE A 4 -5.04 -2.49 -5.43
N ASP A 5 -4.58 -1.42 -6.08
CA ASP A 5 -5.43 -0.31 -6.52
C ASP A 5 -6.54 -0.78 -7.49
N LEU A 6 -6.18 -1.61 -8.47
CA LEU A 6 -7.12 -2.24 -9.38
C LEU A 6 -8.16 -3.10 -8.64
N CYS A 7 -7.72 -3.93 -7.68
CA CYS A 7 -8.64 -4.73 -6.87
C CYS A 7 -9.65 -3.87 -6.10
N TRP A 8 -9.23 -2.72 -5.57
CA TRP A 8 -10.13 -1.79 -4.89
C TRP A 8 -11.09 -1.12 -5.87
N HIS A 9 -10.62 -0.75 -7.07
CA HIS A 9 -11.49 -0.22 -8.11
C HIS A 9 -12.57 -1.23 -8.52
N ILE A 10 -12.20 -2.47 -8.82
CA ILE A 10 -13.15 -3.56 -9.15
C ILE A 10 -14.19 -3.72 -8.05
N ARG A 11 -13.77 -3.77 -6.78
CA ARG A 11 -14.68 -3.90 -5.64
C ARG A 11 -15.61 -2.70 -5.47
N ARG A 12 -15.14 -1.47 -5.72
CA ARG A 12 -15.97 -0.26 -5.69
C ARG A 12 -17.07 -0.27 -6.76
N LEU A 13 -16.82 -0.93 -7.90
CA LEU A 13 -17.81 -1.14 -8.96
C LEU A 13 -18.79 -2.29 -8.67
N GLY A 14 -18.71 -2.92 -7.49
CA GLY A 14 -19.53 -4.09 -7.13
C GLY A 14 -18.98 -5.42 -7.66
N GLY A 15 -17.80 -5.40 -8.29
CA GLY A 15 -17.13 -6.60 -8.79
C GLY A 15 -16.50 -7.43 -7.68
N GLN A 16 -16.27 -8.71 -7.98
CA GLN A 16 -15.59 -9.65 -7.08
C GLN A 16 -14.20 -10.00 -7.62
N VAL A 17 -13.27 -10.28 -6.70
CA VAL A 17 -11.90 -10.69 -7.03
C VAL A 17 -11.70 -12.09 -6.47
N TRP A 18 -11.45 -13.05 -7.35
CA TRP A 18 -11.29 -14.48 -7.04
C TRP A 18 -9.91 -14.98 -7.47
N VAL A 19 -9.52 -16.12 -6.93
CA VAL A 19 -8.33 -16.88 -7.34
C VAL A 19 -8.77 -18.30 -7.67
N GLU A 20 -8.25 -18.87 -8.76
CA GLU A 20 -8.44 -20.28 -9.14
C GLU A 20 -7.14 -21.04 -8.82
N PRO A 21 -7.07 -21.77 -7.68
CA PRO A 21 -5.84 -22.45 -7.27
C PRO A 21 -5.38 -23.55 -8.24
N GLN A 22 -6.28 -24.09 -9.07
CA GLN A 22 -5.94 -25.10 -10.08
C GLN A 22 -5.20 -24.49 -11.28
N SER A 23 -5.32 -23.18 -11.50
CA SER A 23 -4.64 -22.46 -12.59
C SER A 23 -3.29 -21.91 -12.12
N VAL A 24 -2.23 -22.69 -12.33
CA VAL A 24 -0.87 -22.35 -11.86
C VAL A 24 -0.05 -21.74 -12.99
N VAL A 25 0.46 -20.53 -12.76
CA VAL A 25 1.38 -19.84 -13.68
C VAL A 25 2.69 -19.54 -12.95
N TYR A 26 3.80 -19.94 -13.56
CA TYR A 26 5.14 -19.66 -13.02
C TYR A 26 5.58 -18.26 -13.45
N HIS A 27 6.00 -17.45 -12.47
CA HIS A 27 6.48 -16.09 -12.70
C HIS A 27 7.79 -15.84 -11.96
N ILE A 28 8.72 -15.15 -12.60
CA ILE A 28 9.97 -14.71 -12.00
C ILE A 28 9.70 -13.41 -11.23
N GLY A 29 9.63 -13.50 -9.90
CA GLY A 29 9.38 -12.36 -9.04
C GLY A 29 10.47 -11.28 -9.18
N GLY A 30 10.07 -10.06 -9.54
CA GLY A 30 10.95 -8.89 -9.49
C GLY A 30 11.92 -8.71 -10.65
N GLY A 31 11.58 -9.18 -11.85
CA GLY A 31 12.46 -9.12 -13.04
C GLY A 31 12.86 -7.71 -13.52
N THR A 32 12.09 -6.66 -13.21
CA THR A 32 12.34 -5.30 -13.75
C THR A 32 13.26 -4.44 -12.87
N LEU A 33 13.11 -4.50 -11.55
CA LEU A 33 13.85 -3.65 -10.62
C LEU A 33 14.32 -4.46 -9.40
N PRO A 34 15.63 -4.42 -9.08
CA PRO A 34 16.17 -5.08 -7.89
C PRO A 34 15.45 -4.63 -6.61
N THR A 35 15.23 -5.55 -5.68
CA THR A 35 14.54 -5.28 -4.42
C THR A 35 15.23 -4.19 -3.57
N ALA A 36 16.55 -4.06 -3.69
CA ALA A 36 17.35 -3.03 -3.01
C ALA A 36 17.44 -1.69 -3.78
N SER A 37 16.72 -1.52 -4.89
CA SER A 37 16.79 -0.28 -5.68
C SER A 37 16.10 0.90 -4.95
N PRO A 38 16.80 2.03 -4.73
CA PRO A 38 16.19 3.24 -4.18
C PRO A 38 15.02 3.75 -5.04
N ARG A 39 15.08 3.59 -6.37
CA ARG A 39 14.01 3.98 -7.29
C ARG A 39 12.75 3.16 -7.06
N LYS A 40 12.88 1.85 -6.89
CA LYS A 40 11.76 0.96 -6.59
C LYS A 40 11.12 1.33 -5.25
N LEU A 41 11.95 1.59 -4.24
CA LEU A 41 11.50 1.99 -2.93
C LEU A 41 10.72 3.31 -2.97
N TYR A 42 11.25 4.32 -3.67
CA TYR A 42 10.58 5.60 -3.92
C TYR A 42 9.20 5.40 -4.57
N LEU A 43 9.13 4.64 -5.66
CA LEU A 43 7.88 4.39 -6.37
C LEU A 43 6.85 3.69 -5.47
N ASN A 44 7.28 2.71 -4.68
CA ASN A 44 6.42 2.00 -3.74
C ASN A 44 5.84 2.94 -2.67
N PHE A 45 6.67 3.75 -2.00
CA PHE A 45 6.15 4.67 -0.98
C PHE A 45 5.21 5.72 -1.58
N ARG A 46 5.61 6.34 -2.70
CA ARG A 46 4.82 7.39 -3.36
C ARG A 46 3.48 6.87 -3.86
N ASN A 47 3.48 5.76 -4.60
CA ASN A 47 2.26 5.18 -5.13
C ASN A 47 1.35 4.66 -4.00
N SER A 48 1.91 4.31 -2.83
CA SER A 48 1.13 3.79 -1.70
C SER A 48 0.27 4.89 -1.11
N LEU A 49 0.87 6.06 -0.95
CA LEU A 49 0.19 7.24 -0.42
C LEU A 49 -0.92 7.68 -1.39
N TRP A 50 -0.66 7.65 -2.70
CA TRP A 50 -1.68 7.92 -3.71
C TRP A 50 -2.83 6.92 -3.71
N MET A 51 -2.53 5.62 -3.66
CA MET A 51 -3.54 4.57 -3.57
C MET A 51 -4.43 4.76 -2.32
N LEU A 52 -3.83 5.03 -1.15
CA LEU A 52 -4.59 5.29 0.07
C LEU A 52 -5.43 6.55 -0.05
N HIS A 53 -4.89 7.62 -0.62
CA HIS A 53 -5.62 8.86 -0.84
C HIS A 53 -6.82 8.67 -1.77
N ALA A 54 -6.63 8.02 -2.92
CA ALA A 54 -7.65 7.82 -3.94
C ALA A 54 -8.78 6.89 -3.50
N ASN A 55 -8.51 5.98 -2.56
CA ASN A 55 -9.46 4.94 -2.23
C ASN A 55 -10.04 4.98 -0.82
N LEU A 56 -9.43 5.70 0.13
CA LEU A 56 -9.96 5.77 1.49
C LEU A 56 -11.14 6.76 1.60
N PRO A 57 -12.14 6.45 2.46
CA PRO A 57 -13.24 7.35 2.75
C PRO A 57 -12.73 8.67 3.34
N ALA A 58 -13.28 9.81 2.90
CA ALA A 58 -12.84 11.15 3.29
C ALA A 58 -12.67 11.33 4.81
N ARG A 59 -13.61 10.80 5.61
CA ARG A 59 -13.59 10.89 7.09
C ARG A 59 -12.39 10.21 7.74
N SER A 60 -11.91 9.09 7.18
CA SER A 60 -10.80 8.30 7.77
C SER A 60 -9.48 8.42 7.01
N ARG A 61 -9.51 9.02 5.81
CA ARG A 61 -8.38 9.16 4.89
C ARG A 61 -7.20 9.83 5.57
N TRP A 62 -7.43 10.97 6.21
CA TRP A 62 -6.37 11.77 6.82
C TRP A 62 -5.66 11.07 7.97
N ILE A 63 -6.43 10.51 8.91
CA ILE A 63 -5.89 9.79 10.07
C ILE A 63 -5.04 8.60 9.59
N ARG A 64 -5.53 7.82 8.62
CA ARG A 64 -4.81 6.66 8.08
C ARG A 64 -3.57 7.06 7.27
N LEU A 65 -3.63 8.15 6.50
CA LEU A 65 -2.48 8.67 5.76
C LEU A 65 -1.38 9.15 6.71
N ILE A 66 -1.73 9.92 7.75
CA ILE A 66 -0.75 10.40 8.74
C ILE A 66 -0.10 9.21 9.46
N PHE A 67 -0.90 8.26 9.93
CA PHE A 67 -0.37 7.06 10.57
C PHE A 67 0.55 6.26 9.63
N ARG A 68 0.18 6.15 8.34
CA ARG A 68 1.03 5.52 7.32
C ARG A 68 2.36 6.27 7.17
N MET A 69 2.34 7.59 7.07
CA MET A 69 3.56 8.39 6.93
C MET A 69 4.48 8.27 8.16
N LEU A 70 3.90 8.17 9.37
CA LEU A 70 4.68 7.92 10.59
C LEU A 70 5.39 6.56 10.56
N LEU A 71 4.68 5.51 10.13
CA LEU A 71 5.28 4.18 9.95
C LEU A 71 6.36 4.18 8.86
N ASP A 72 6.15 4.90 7.77
CA ASP A 72 7.12 5.05 6.69
C ASP A 72 8.36 5.81 7.18
N GLY A 73 8.18 6.82 8.04
CA GLY A 73 9.26 7.53 8.73
C GLY A 73 10.06 6.61 9.67
N ALA A 74 9.39 5.74 10.43
CA ALA A 74 10.07 4.75 11.27
C ALA A 74 10.92 3.78 10.43
N ALA A 75 10.39 3.29 9.30
CA ALA A 75 11.15 2.46 8.37
C ALA A 75 12.33 3.23 7.74
N ALA A 76 12.14 4.51 7.40
CA ALA A 76 13.20 5.38 6.89
C ALA A 76 14.33 5.53 7.91
N LEU A 77 14.00 5.73 9.19
CA LEU A 77 14.99 5.82 10.27
C LEU A 77 15.82 4.54 10.37
N VAL A 78 15.20 3.36 10.23
CA VAL A 78 15.95 2.09 10.19
C VAL A 78 16.94 2.06 9.02
N TYR A 79 16.57 2.54 7.83
CA TYR A 79 17.51 2.65 6.70
C TYR A 79 18.66 3.60 6.99
N LEU A 80 18.39 4.72 7.66
CA LEU A 80 19.41 5.68 8.05
C LEU A 80 20.41 5.07 9.06
N LEU A 81 19.91 4.44 10.12
CA LEU A 81 20.72 3.77 11.13
C LEU A 81 21.53 2.59 10.55
N SER A 82 21.02 1.95 9.51
CA SER A 82 21.71 0.87 8.78
C SER A 82 22.73 1.38 7.75
N GLY A 83 23.01 2.69 7.70
CA GLY A 83 23.93 3.31 6.75
C GLY A 83 23.41 3.43 5.30
N ARG A 84 22.15 3.04 5.03
CA ARG A 84 21.56 3.02 3.68
C ARG A 84 20.92 4.36 3.32
N ARG A 85 21.75 5.40 3.21
CA ARG A 85 21.31 6.79 2.95
C ARG A 85 20.46 6.95 1.70
N ALA A 86 20.77 6.24 0.62
CA ALA A 86 20.01 6.30 -0.63
C ALA A 86 18.55 5.83 -0.46
N LEU A 87 18.31 4.80 0.37
CA LEU A 87 16.96 4.31 0.66
C LEU A 87 16.19 5.30 1.52
N PHE A 88 16.84 5.89 2.54
CA PHE A 88 16.26 6.95 3.35
C PHE A 88 15.81 8.14 2.50
N MET A 89 16.69 8.64 1.61
CA MET A 89 16.37 9.73 0.70
C MET A 89 15.24 9.39 -0.27
N ALA A 90 15.15 8.13 -0.71
CA ALA A 90 14.03 7.68 -1.54
C ALA A 90 12.68 7.78 -0.81
N VAL A 91 12.63 7.45 0.49
CA VAL A 91 11.39 7.59 1.28
C VAL A 91 11.04 9.08 1.46
N LEU A 92 12.00 9.92 1.84
CA LEU A 92 11.77 11.36 2.00
C LEU A 92 11.26 12.00 0.70
N ARG A 93 11.94 11.71 -0.43
CA ARG A 93 11.53 12.21 -1.74
C ARG A 93 10.11 11.78 -2.09
N ALA A 94 9.73 10.54 -1.79
CA ALA A 94 8.38 10.04 -2.04
C ALA A 94 7.31 10.86 -1.28
N HIS A 95 7.58 11.24 -0.04
CA HIS A 95 6.66 12.06 0.76
C HIS A 95 6.58 13.50 0.24
N VAL A 96 7.73 14.11 -0.06
CA VAL A 96 7.78 15.47 -0.62
C VAL A 96 7.01 15.54 -1.94
N ASP A 97 7.26 14.60 -2.85
CA ASP A 97 6.59 14.57 -4.15
C ASP A 97 5.09 14.30 -4.01
N PHE A 98 4.68 13.43 -3.07
CA PHE A 98 3.27 13.23 -2.74
C PHE A 98 2.62 14.54 -2.28
N TRP A 99 3.21 15.26 -1.32
CA TRP A 99 2.64 16.52 -0.82
C TRP A 99 2.63 17.64 -1.86
N LYS A 100 3.65 17.74 -2.72
CA LYS A 100 3.68 18.69 -3.83
C LYS A 100 2.51 18.46 -4.80
N ALA A 101 2.33 17.21 -5.22
CA ALA A 101 1.26 16.87 -6.16
C ALA A 101 -0.13 16.91 -5.49
N PHE A 102 -0.22 16.58 -4.20
CA PHE A 102 -1.44 16.71 -3.41
C PHE A 102 -1.97 18.15 -3.38
N LYS A 103 -1.10 19.16 -3.22
CA LYS A 103 -1.50 20.58 -3.22
C LYS A 103 -2.19 21.03 -4.51
N ASN A 104 -1.90 20.35 -5.62
CA ASN A 104 -2.45 20.67 -6.94
C ASN A 104 -3.66 19.80 -7.30
N PHE A 105 -4.10 18.91 -6.40
CA PHE A 105 -5.14 17.93 -6.69
C PHE A 105 -6.51 18.48 -6.29
N ASN A 106 -7.41 18.63 -7.27
CA ASN A 106 -8.81 18.97 -7.01
C ASN A 106 -9.57 17.72 -6.53
N ASN A 107 -10.40 17.94 -5.51
CA ASN A 107 -11.04 16.87 -4.76
C ASN A 107 -12.30 16.41 -5.49
N ASP A 108 -12.17 15.48 -6.44
CA ASP A 108 -13.33 14.89 -7.10
C ASP A 108 -14.03 13.92 -6.14
N GLY A 109 -15.07 14.45 -5.52
CA GLY A 109 -15.89 13.76 -4.54
C GLY A 109 -16.75 12.68 -5.21
N ASN A 110 -16.35 11.43 -5.08
CA ASN A 110 -17.28 10.34 -4.76
C ASN A 110 -16.52 9.03 -4.48
N SER A 111 -16.21 8.76 -3.22
CA SER A 111 -15.77 7.43 -2.81
C SER A 111 -16.98 6.63 -2.32
N ARG A 112 -17.70 5.97 -3.24
CA ARG A 112 -18.63 4.90 -2.85
C ARG A 112 -17.85 3.87 -2.02
N LEU A 113 -18.40 3.55 -0.87
CA LEU A 113 -17.79 2.71 0.15
C LEU A 113 -17.67 1.28 -0.35
N ALA A 114 -16.46 0.80 -0.61
CA ALA A 114 -16.20 -0.62 -0.42
C ALA A 114 -15.97 -0.79 1.10
N PRO A 115 -16.81 -1.55 1.83
CA PRO A 115 -16.53 -1.85 3.23
C PRO A 115 -15.19 -2.59 3.32
N LEU A 116 -14.14 -1.88 3.72
CA LEU A 116 -12.92 -2.51 4.16
C LEU A 116 -13.21 -3.14 5.52
N ALA A 117 -13.23 -4.47 5.58
CA ALA A 117 -13.25 -5.12 6.88
C ALA A 117 -12.00 -4.67 7.65
N PRO A 118 -12.16 -4.08 8.84
CA PRO A 118 -11.02 -3.70 9.64
C PRO A 118 -10.42 -4.96 10.25
N ARG A 119 -9.45 -5.55 9.55
CA ARG A 119 -8.61 -6.59 10.14
C ARG A 119 -7.16 -6.21 9.91
N LEU A 120 -6.41 -6.09 11.00
CA LEU A 120 -4.97 -5.88 10.98
C LEU A 120 -4.31 -7.19 10.52
N ILE A 121 -4.28 -7.43 9.20
CA ILE A 121 -3.78 -8.67 8.60
C ILE A 121 -2.35 -8.96 9.06
N VAL A 122 -1.52 -7.93 9.19
CA VAL A 122 -0.14 -8.04 9.69
C VAL A 122 -0.11 -8.64 11.10
N PHE A 123 -0.96 -8.20 12.01
CA PHE A 123 -1.03 -8.77 13.36
C PHE A 123 -1.45 -10.24 13.34
N ARG A 124 -2.44 -10.59 12.51
CA ARG A 124 -2.89 -11.99 12.38
C ARG A 124 -1.80 -12.88 11.78
N TYR A 125 -1.03 -12.35 10.83
CA TYR A 125 0.07 -13.07 10.20
C TYR A 125 1.28 -13.23 11.13
N VAL A 126 1.73 -12.15 11.77
CA VAL A 126 2.95 -12.11 12.59
C VAL A 126 2.72 -12.69 13.98
N ILE A 127 1.67 -12.24 14.68
CA ILE A 127 1.40 -12.61 16.08
C ILE A 127 0.53 -13.85 16.16
N LEU A 128 -0.63 -13.88 15.47
CA LEU A 128 -1.52 -15.05 15.51
C LEU A 128 -1.06 -16.21 14.62
N ARG A 129 0.05 -16.05 13.87
CA ARG A 129 0.63 -17.04 12.95
C ARG A 129 -0.36 -17.66 11.95
N GLN A 130 -1.39 -16.91 11.57
CA GLN A 130 -2.38 -17.34 10.57
C GLN A 130 -1.84 -17.08 9.17
N LYS A 131 -1.12 -18.07 8.62
CA LYS A 131 -0.40 -17.96 7.35
C LYS A 131 -1.23 -18.28 6.10
N THR A 132 -2.39 -18.92 6.24
CA THR A 132 -3.25 -19.29 5.11
C THR A 132 -4.53 -18.45 5.08
N PHE A 133 -5.00 -18.13 3.88
CA PHE A 133 -6.25 -17.38 3.69
C PHE A 133 -7.45 -18.11 4.32
N SER A 134 -7.46 -19.45 4.26
CA SER A 134 -8.49 -20.29 4.88
C SER A 134 -8.63 -20.14 6.40
N ARG A 135 -7.58 -19.69 7.10
CA ARG A 135 -7.59 -19.46 8.56
C ARG A 135 -8.06 -18.05 8.94
N ILE A 136 -8.33 -17.20 7.95
CA ILE A 136 -8.90 -15.89 8.17
C ILE A 136 -10.43 -16.06 8.17
N PRO A 137 -11.15 -15.68 9.25
CA PRO A 137 -12.61 -15.76 9.29
C PRO A 137 -13.19 -15.10 8.04
N ARG A 138 -14.19 -15.71 7.42
CA ARG A 138 -14.75 -15.16 6.17
C ARG A 138 -15.38 -13.77 6.40
N PHE A 139 -15.51 -13.04 5.31
CA PHE A 139 -16.16 -11.72 5.24
C PHE A 139 -17.67 -11.90 5.25
#